data_AF-C4XZB3-F1
#
_entry.id   AF-C4XZB3-F1
#
_cell.length_a   1.000
_cell.length_b   1.000
_cell.length_c   1.000
_cell.angle_alpha   90.00
_cell.angle_beta   90.00
_cell.angle_gamma   90.00
#
_symmetry.space_group_name_H-M   'P 1'
#
loop_
_entity.id
_entity.type
_entity.pdbx_description
1 polymer ?
#
loop_
_entity_poly.entity_id
_entity_poly.type
_entity_poly.pdbx_seq_one_letter_code
_entity_poly.pdbx_strand_id
1 'polypeptide(L)'
;MSGELKNPSRSIPQGTLKGLLTSFILYFLVIISLGASVPRELLHKDIKIIQTVNLNGLIIIFGEVSTSLFSVIMGVVGAASMLNAIADDRIIPGLNSFAMAKKKPAEKRRAEIYSIIFTWFLAQIFLFADINEIATLITMAFLMTFLVTNLACFLLRLGSAPNFRPSFKYFSSKTAFTGGLVSVLAMYLVDGVSATSIIVFLVFLIMMIHYSTPPSRFGDISQLLIYHQVRKYLLRLKLQMSVKYWRPQILLLCDNPRTSWNLIGFCNHLKKGGLYILGHVVLLADDSDHSNSTSGFNVESFKEVQKQKNAWVKLRDMAKIKAFVQIAIGPTLPWGVRNVFLGSGLGGMKTQYHSDRAFMIL
;
A
#
# COMPACT_ATOMS: atom_id res chain seq x y z
N MET A 1 -11.82 8.63 17.95
CA MET A 1 -13.27 8.55 17.73
C MET A 1 -13.77 7.24 17.12
N SER A 2 -13.08 6.59 16.16
CA SER A 2 -13.55 5.28 15.67
C SER A 2 -13.61 4.20 16.76
N GLY A 3 -12.69 4.23 17.73
CA GLY A 3 -12.67 3.31 18.88
C GLY A 3 -13.73 3.59 19.96
N GLU A 4 -14.45 4.71 19.89
CA GLU A 4 -15.52 5.07 20.84
C GLU A 4 -16.91 4.67 20.33
N LEU A 5 -17.00 4.30 19.05
CA LEU A 5 -18.26 3.86 18.44
C LEU A 5 -18.55 2.41 18.79
N LYS A 6 -19.81 2.13 19.19
CA LYS A 6 -20.27 0.76 19.46
C LYS A 6 -20.10 -0.18 18.25
N ASN A 7 -20.39 0.31 17.05
CA ASN A 7 -20.32 -0.47 15.79
C ASN A 7 -19.72 0.40 14.65
N PRO A 8 -18.39 0.60 14.61
CA PRO A 8 -17.77 1.56 13.70
C PRO A 8 -17.99 1.20 12.22
N SER A 9 -17.99 -0.08 11.86
CA SER A 9 -18.16 -0.56 10.48
C SER A 9 -19.53 -0.19 9.86
N ARG A 10 -20.56 0.00 10.68
CA ARG A 10 -21.90 0.42 10.24
C ARG A 10 -22.16 1.90 10.49
N SER A 11 -21.74 2.40 11.65
CA SER A 11 -22.02 3.78 12.06
C SER A 11 -21.25 4.80 11.22
N ILE A 12 -19.99 4.53 10.84
CA ILE A 12 -19.19 5.49 10.07
C ILE A 12 -19.82 5.72 8.68
N PRO A 13 -20.05 4.69 7.82
CA PRO A 13 -20.61 4.94 6.49
C PRO A 13 -22.01 5.58 6.53
N GLN A 14 -22.86 5.15 7.46
CA GLN A 14 -24.22 5.69 7.59
C GLN A 14 -24.21 7.14 8.10
N GLY A 15 -23.36 7.43 9.10
CA GLY A 15 -23.21 8.78 9.66
C GLY A 15 -22.66 9.75 8.62
N THR A 16 -21.58 9.38 7.92
CA THR A 16 -20.96 10.22 6.89
C THR A 16 -21.92 10.52 5.73
N LEU A 17 -22.61 9.51 5.18
CA LEU A 17 -23.53 9.72 4.06
C LEU A 17 -24.76 10.53 4.43
N LYS A 18 -25.38 10.25 5.59
CA LYS A 18 -26.53 11.02 6.07
C LYS A 18 -26.14 12.46 6.37
N GLY A 19 -24.99 12.66 7.04
CA GLY A 19 -24.47 14.00 7.33
C GLY A 19 -24.24 14.81 6.05
N LEU A 20 -23.56 14.23 5.06
CA LEU A 20 -23.30 14.87 3.78
C LEU A 20 -24.60 15.21 3.04
N LEU A 21 -25.57 14.30 3.01
CA LEU A 21 -26.88 14.55 2.40
C LEU A 21 -27.61 15.70 3.09
N THR A 22 -27.63 15.72 4.42
CA THR A 22 -28.28 16.80 5.19
C THR A 22 -27.62 18.15 4.90
N SER A 23 -26.29 18.24 4.96
CA SER A 23 -25.57 19.48 4.65
C SER A 23 -25.80 19.94 3.22
N PHE A 24 -25.80 19.01 2.25
CA PHE A 24 -26.09 19.32 0.85
C PHE A 24 -27.50 19.91 0.66
N ILE A 25 -28.51 19.30 1.27
CA ILE A 25 -29.89 19.79 1.21
C ILE A 25 -29.99 21.20 1.82
N LEU A 26 -29.37 21.42 2.99
CA LEU A 26 -29.41 22.72 3.65
C LEU A 26 -28.73 23.81 2.82
N TYR A 27 -27.54 23.54 2.25
CA TYR A 27 -26.89 24.51 1.36
C TYR A 27 -27.71 24.79 0.11
N PHE A 28 -28.31 23.77 -0.49
CA PHE A 28 -29.17 23.94 -1.66
C PHE A 28 -30.40 24.81 -1.38
N LEU A 29 -31.05 24.59 -0.23
CA LEU A 29 -32.18 25.42 0.21
C LEU A 29 -31.78 26.88 0.43
N VAL A 30 -30.62 27.13 1.03
CA VAL A 30 -30.11 28.50 1.22
C VAL A 30 -29.83 29.17 -0.13
N ILE A 31 -29.19 28.46 -1.07
CA ILE A 31 -28.89 28.99 -2.42
C ILE A 31 -30.18 29.36 -3.15
N ILE A 32 -31.19 28.48 -3.16
CA ILE A 32 -32.48 28.77 -3.81
C ILE A 32 -33.21 29.93 -3.13
N SER A 33 -33.25 29.94 -1.80
CA SER A 33 -33.93 30.99 -1.03
C SER A 33 -33.34 32.38 -1.30
N LEU A 34 -32.00 32.49 -1.27
CA LEU A 34 -31.31 33.74 -1.58
C LEU A 34 -31.48 34.13 -3.06
N GLY A 35 -31.37 33.17 -3.97
CA GLY A 35 -31.55 33.41 -5.41
C GLY A 35 -32.95 33.85 -5.79
N ALA A 36 -33.98 33.41 -5.06
CA ALA A 36 -35.37 33.80 -5.29
C ALA A 36 -35.74 35.13 -4.62
N SER A 37 -35.08 35.50 -3.52
CA SER A 37 -35.51 36.62 -2.66
C SER A 37 -34.65 37.88 -2.76
N VAL A 38 -33.40 37.76 -3.23
CA VAL A 38 -32.42 38.85 -3.20
C VAL A 38 -32.03 39.27 -4.63
N PRO A 39 -32.07 40.59 -4.96
CA PRO A 39 -31.65 41.05 -6.28
C PRO A 39 -30.14 40.86 -6.49
N ARG A 40 -29.75 40.62 -7.75
CA ARG A 40 -28.38 40.25 -8.13
C ARG A 40 -27.31 41.26 -7.70
N GLU A 41 -27.62 42.55 -7.71
CA GLU A 41 -26.66 43.58 -7.31
C GLU A 41 -26.28 43.50 -5.83
N LEU A 42 -27.26 43.21 -4.96
CA LEU A 42 -27.03 43.05 -3.53
C LEU A 42 -26.18 41.80 -3.24
N LEU A 43 -26.40 40.71 -3.99
CA LEU A 43 -25.60 39.48 -3.88
C LEU A 43 -24.12 39.69 -4.23
N HIS A 44 -23.78 40.64 -5.11
CA HIS A 44 -22.39 40.93 -5.49
C HIS A 44 -21.70 41.95 -4.58
N LYS A 45 -22.46 42.89 -4.00
CA LYS A 45 -21.89 44.01 -3.22
C LYS A 45 -21.88 43.75 -1.72
N ASP A 46 -22.90 43.10 -1.17
CA ASP A 46 -23.03 42.90 0.27
C ASP A 46 -22.52 41.52 0.70
N ILE A 47 -21.32 41.49 1.30
CA ILE A 47 -20.71 40.28 1.84
C ILE A 47 -21.51 39.73 3.04
N LYS A 48 -22.32 40.57 3.70
CA LYS A 48 -23.13 40.21 4.88
C LYS A 48 -24.60 40.01 4.52
N ILE A 49 -24.92 39.72 3.27
CA ILE A 49 -26.31 39.64 2.77
C ILE A 49 -27.23 38.72 3.59
N ILE A 50 -26.70 37.61 4.11
CA ILE A 50 -27.47 36.68 4.95
C ILE A 50 -27.88 37.35 6.27
N GLN A 51 -27.02 38.20 6.84
CA GLN A 51 -27.34 38.99 8.02
C GLN A 51 -28.36 40.08 7.70
N THR A 52 -28.24 40.73 6.55
CA THR A 52 -29.09 41.86 6.12
C THR A 52 -30.53 41.43 5.83
N VAL A 53 -30.73 40.27 5.18
CA VAL A 53 -32.04 39.82 4.71
C VAL A 53 -32.83 39.06 5.78
N ASN A 54 -32.17 38.59 6.83
CA ASN A 54 -32.83 37.79 7.86
C ASN A 54 -33.60 38.67 8.87
N LEU A 55 -34.63 38.09 9.49
CA LEU A 55 -35.51 38.75 10.48
C LEU A 55 -34.74 39.40 11.64
N ASN A 56 -33.64 38.78 12.07
CA ASN A 56 -32.78 39.31 13.11
C ASN A 56 -31.31 38.98 12.83
N GLY A 57 -30.54 39.99 12.44
CA GLY A 57 -29.11 39.86 12.17
C GLY A 57 -28.29 39.38 13.38
N LEU A 58 -28.73 39.63 14.61
CA LEU A 58 -28.03 39.15 15.81
C LEU A 58 -28.03 37.63 15.90
N ILE A 59 -29.11 36.96 15.49
CA ILE A 59 -29.18 35.48 15.49
C ILE A 59 -28.14 34.90 14.54
N ILE A 60 -27.95 35.52 13.37
CA ILE A 60 -26.93 35.12 12.41
C ILE A 60 -25.53 35.29 13.03
N ILE A 61 -25.24 36.44 13.65
CA ILE A 61 -23.95 36.66 14.31
C ILE A 61 -23.69 35.63 15.42
N PHE A 62 -24.67 35.36 16.29
CA PHE A 62 -24.49 34.35 17.35
C PHE A 62 -24.25 32.94 16.77
N GLY A 63 -24.95 32.59 15.69
CA GLY A 63 -24.73 31.33 14.97
C GLY A 63 -23.34 31.24 14.34
N GLU A 64 -22.90 32.31 13.67
CA GLU A 64 -21.58 32.41 13.04
C GLU A 64 -20.45 32.31 14.08
N VAL A 65 -20.56 33.01 15.21
CA VAL A 65 -19.58 32.95 16.30
C VAL A 65 -19.56 31.54 16.92
N SER A 66 -20.72 30.95 17.18
CA SER A 66 -20.81 29.60 17.76
C SER A 66 -20.19 28.54 16.84
N THR A 67 -20.53 28.56 15.55
CA THR A 67 -19.99 27.61 14.56
C THR A 67 -18.50 27.80 14.30
N SER A 68 -18.03 29.05 14.28
CA SER A 68 -16.61 29.38 14.13
C SER A 68 -15.78 28.90 15.33
N LEU A 69 -16.25 29.16 16.57
CA LEU A 69 -15.59 28.69 17.79
C LEU A 69 -15.49 27.16 17.82
N PHE A 70 -16.58 26.46 17.49
CA PHE A 70 -16.58 25.01 17.41
C PHE A 70 -15.57 24.49 16.37
N SER A 71 -15.56 25.11 15.18
CA SER A 71 -14.65 24.73 14.09
C SER A 71 -13.17 24.94 14.44
N VAL A 72 -12.84 26.03 15.13
CA VAL A 72 -11.47 26.31 15.59
C VAL A 72 -11.01 25.27 16.61
N ILE A 73 -11.84 24.97 17.62
CA ILE A 73 -11.50 23.96 18.65
C ILE A 73 -11.29 22.59 17.98
N MET A 74 -12.21 22.17 17.11
CA MET A 74 -12.12 20.89 16.42
C MET A 74 -10.94 20.85 15.44
N GLY A 75 -10.62 21.97 14.78
CA GLY A 75 -9.47 22.09 13.89
C GLY A 75 -8.15 21.91 14.63
N VAL A 76 -7.94 22.62 15.74
CA VAL A 76 -6.70 22.57 16.53
C VAL A 76 -6.51 21.21 17.21
N VAL A 77 -7.54 20.71 17.90
CA VAL A 77 -7.48 19.44 18.63
C VAL A 77 -7.46 18.24 17.67
N GLY A 78 -8.21 18.32 16.57
CA GLY A 78 -8.24 17.30 15.53
C GLY A 78 -6.90 17.16 14.83
N ALA A 79 -6.30 18.27 14.39
CA ALA A 79 -4.98 18.28 13.77
C ALA A 79 -3.88 17.77 14.72
N ALA A 80 -3.92 18.17 16.00
CA ALA A 80 -2.97 17.69 17.00
C ALA A 80 -3.07 16.17 17.17
N SER A 81 -4.29 15.64 17.23
CA SER A 81 -4.54 14.19 17.32
C SER A 81 -4.00 13.43 16.10
N MET A 82 -4.13 13.99 14.90
CA MET A 82 -3.54 13.42 13.68
C MET A 82 -2.01 13.46 13.71
N LEU A 83 -1.42 14.58 14.15
CA LEU A 83 0.03 14.73 14.29
C LEU A 83 0.61 13.67 15.25
N ASN A 84 -0.05 13.45 16.38
CA ASN A 84 0.34 12.44 17.35
C ASN A 84 0.32 11.01 16.75
N ALA A 85 -0.73 10.69 15.97
CA ALA A 85 -0.84 9.38 15.32
C ALA A 85 0.28 9.17 14.29
N ILE A 86 0.59 10.19 13.49
CA ILE A 86 1.71 10.15 12.52
C ILE A 86 3.05 9.98 13.23
N ALA A 87 3.24 10.66 14.36
CA ALA A 87 4.45 10.54 15.17
C ALA A 87 4.62 9.13 15.78
N ASP A 88 3.51 8.49 16.16
CA ASP A 88 3.50 7.12 16.70
C ASP A 88 3.92 6.06 15.67
N ASP A 89 3.56 6.27 14.40
CA ASP A 89 3.95 5.39 13.30
C ASP A 89 5.44 5.53 12.92
N ARG A 90 6.13 6.57 13.42
CA ARG A 90 7.57 6.86 13.19
C ARG A 90 7.95 6.91 11.71
N ILE A 91 7.02 7.36 10.87
CA ILE A 91 7.20 7.46 9.40
C ILE A 91 8.09 8.67 9.06
N ILE A 92 7.93 9.77 9.77
CA ILE A 92 8.64 11.03 9.52
C ILE A 92 9.73 11.23 10.59
N PRO A 93 11.01 11.37 10.21
CA PRO A 93 12.08 11.65 11.15
C PRO A 93 11.87 13.02 11.81
N GLY A 94 12.13 13.12 13.13
CA GLY A 94 12.03 14.36 13.90
C GLY A 94 10.70 14.57 14.66
N LEU A 95 9.66 13.76 14.41
CA LEU A 95 8.37 13.89 15.11
C LEU A 95 8.27 13.13 16.44
N ASN A 96 9.34 12.50 16.93
CA ASN A 96 9.33 11.65 18.14
C ASN A 96 8.87 12.38 19.42
N SER A 97 9.03 13.70 19.49
CA SER A 97 8.57 14.52 20.61
C SER A 97 7.05 14.48 20.77
N PHE A 98 6.32 14.39 19.65
CA PHE A 98 4.86 14.34 19.59
C PHE A 98 4.30 12.90 19.72
N ALA A 99 5.14 11.88 19.63
CA ALA A 99 4.69 10.49 19.78
C ALA A 99 4.15 10.23 21.19
N MET A 100 3.05 9.49 21.32
CA MET A 100 2.47 9.01 22.57
C MET A 100 2.73 7.52 22.82
N ALA A 101 2.98 6.74 21.77
CA ALA A 101 3.14 5.30 21.83
C ALA A 101 4.28 4.93 22.77
N LYS A 102 3.99 3.95 23.65
CA LYS A 102 4.93 3.40 24.65
C LYS A 102 5.42 4.39 25.73
N LYS A 103 4.79 5.56 25.88
CA LYS A 103 5.07 6.54 26.95
C LYS A 103 4.20 6.33 28.18
N LYS A 104 4.67 6.79 29.35
CA LYS A 104 3.90 6.80 30.60
C LYS A 104 2.70 7.77 30.52
N PRO A 105 1.63 7.62 31.33
CA PRO A 105 0.44 8.48 31.25
C PRO A 105 0.75 9.99 31.32
N ALA A 106 1.66 10.39 32.22
CA ALA A 106 2.07 11.79 32.35
C ALA A 106 2.82 12.32 31.11
N GLU A 107 3.63 11.48 30.47
CA GLU A 107 4.38 11.82 29.26
C GLU A 107 3.47 11.88 28.02
N LYS A 108 2.44 11.04 27.95
CA LYS A 108 1.40 11.11 26.90
C LYS A 108 0.68 12.45 26.94
N ARG A 109 0.23 12.88 28.11
CA ARG A 109 -0.42 14.19 28.29
C ARG A 109 0.51 15.34 27.88
N ARG A 110 1.81 15.24 28.16
CA ARG A 110 2.80 16.25 27.70
C ARG A 110 2.91 16.28 26.17
N ALA A 111 3.01 15.11 25.52
CA ALA A 111 3.05 15.03 24.06
C ALA A 111 1.77 15.59 23.40
N GLU A 112 0.60 15.29 23.96
CA GLU A 112 -0.69 15.88 23.54
C GLU A 112 -0.67 17.41 23.61
N ILE A 113 -0.24 17.96 24.75
CA ILE A 113 -0.14 19.42 24.95
C ILE A 113 0.84 20.03 23.94
N TYR A 114 2.00 19.41 23.71
CA TYR A 114 2.97 19.90 22.72
C TYR A 114 2.39 19.91 21.31
N SER A 115 1.64 18.89 20.92
CA SER A 115 0.97 18.85 19.62
C SER A 115 -0.10 19.92 19.49
N ILE A 116 -0.88 20.19 20.54
CA ILE A 116 -1.88 21.27 20.55
C ILE A 116 -1.22 22.64 20.45
N ILE A 117 -0.15 22.88 21.22
CA ILE A 117 0.59 24.15 21.15
C ILE A 117 1.20 24.34 19.76
N PHE A 118 1.75 23.27 19.17
CA PHE A 118 2.31 23.31 17.83
C PHE A 118 1.26 23.63 16.76
N THR A 119 0.10 22.97 16.78
CA THR A 119 -0.98 23.26 15.81
C THR A 119 -1.57 24.65 16.01
N TRP A 120 -1.69 25.12 17.26
CA TRP A 120 -2.08 26.49 17.56
C TRP A 120 -1.08 27.51 17.00
N PHE A 121 0.23 27.30 17.24
CA PHE A 121 1.27 28.19 16.73
C PHE A 121 1.27 28.23 15.20
N LEU A 122 1.13 27.08 14.54
CA LEU A 122 1.04 26.99 13.09
C LEU A 122 -0.18 27.75 12.55
N ALA A 123 -1.32 27.69 13.24
CA ALA A 123 -2.51 28.46 12.86
C ALA A 123 -2.29 29.99 12.96
N GLN A 124 -1.50 30.46 13.94
CA GLN A 124 -1.18 31.89 14.08
C GLN A 124 -0.37 32.44 12.90
N ILE A 125 0.43 31.60 12.21
CA ILE A 125 1.20 32.04 11.03
C ILE A 125 0.27 32.52 9.91
N PHE A 126 -0.95 31.98 9.83
CA PHE A 126 -1.94 32.33 8.81
C PHE A 126 -2.93 33.42 9.28
N LEU A 127 -2.73 34.03 10.45
CA LEU A 127 -3.68 34.98 11.04
C LEU A 127 -3.98 36.18 10.13
N PHE A 128 -2.98 36.63 9.36
CA PHE A 128 -3.08 37.81 8.49
C PHE A 128 -3.06 37.44 6.98
N ALA A 129 -3.22 36.17 6.64
CA ALA A 129 -3.29 35.75 5.24
C ALA A 129 -4.69 36.03 4.66
N ASP A 130 -4.77 36.23 3.34
CA ASP A 130 -6.04 36.47 2.65
C ASP A 130 -6.94 35.22 2.75
N ILE A 131 -8.19 35.42 3.16
CA ILE A 131 -9.15 34.34 3.37
C ILE A 131 -9.41 33.53 2.09
N ASN A 132 -9.36 34.16 0.92
CA ASN A 132 -9.58 33.49 -0.36
C ASN A 132 -8.40 32.60 -0.76
N GLU A 133 -7.17 33.05 -0.47
CA GLU A 133 -5.97 32.24 -0.67
C GLU A 133 -5.96 31.05 0.29
N ILE A 134 -6.29 31.27 1.56
CA ILE A 134 -6.44 30.20 2.56
C ILE A 134 -7.51 29.20 2.12
N ALA A 135 -8.67 29.67 1.66
CA ALA A 135 -9.75 28.80 1.19
C ALA A 135 -9.31 27.93 0.00
N THR A 136 -8.52 28.49 -0.92
CA THR A 136 -7.95 27.75 -2.05
C THR A 136 -6.96 26.70 -1.57
N LEU A 137 -6.03 27.05 -0.67
CA LEU A 137 -5.06 26.12 -0.10
C LEU A 137 -5.73 24.94 0.62
N ILE A 138 -6.73 25.23 1.47
CA ILE A 138 -7.49 24.23 2.21
C ILE A 138 -8.24 23.30 1.24
N THR A 139 -8.90 23.88 0.23
CA THR A 139 -9.62 23.10 -0.79
C THR A 139 -8.69 22.14 -1.51
N MET A 140 -7.52 22.60 -1.92
CA MET A 140 -6.53 21.75 -2.60
C MET A 140 -5.98 20.65 -1.67
N ALA A 141 -5.72 20.96 -0.40
CA ALA A 141 -5.29 19.97 0.58
C ALA A 141 -6.36 18.88 0.79
N PHE A 142 -7.64 19.24 0.92
CA PHE A 142 -8.73 18.26 1.01
C PHE A 142 -8.89 17.43 -0.27
N LEU A 143 -8.85 18.06 -1.45
CA LEU A 143 -8.90 17.32 -2.71
C LEU A 143 -7.73 16.35 -2.86
N MET A 144 -6.54 16.69 -2.36
CA MET A 144 -5.37 15.80 -2.35
C MET A 144 -5.63 14.59 -1.46
N THR A 145 -6.21 14.77 -0.28
CA THR A 145 -6.60 13.63 0.58
C THR A 145 -7.62 12.72 -0.09
N PHE A 146 -8.61 13.29 -0.80
CA PHE A 146 -9.60 12.51 -1.56
C PHE A 146 -8.97 11.76 -2.73
N LEU A 147 -8.05 12.38 -3.46
CA LEU A 147 -7.29 11.75 -4.53
C LEU A 147 -6.50 10.55 -4.01
N VAL A 148 -5.68 10.75 -2.98
CA VAL A 148 -4.82 9.69 -2.41
C VAL A 148 -5.65 8.56 -1.85
N THR A 149 -6.74 8.86 -1.12
CA THR A 149 -7.62 7.84 -0.52
C THR A 149 -8.30 6.98 -1.59
N ASN A 150 -8.82 7.62 -2.64
CA ASN A 150 -9.46 6.93 -3.75
C ASN A 150 -8.45 6.09 -4.56
N LEU A 151 -7.27 6.65 -4.84
CA LEU A 151 -6.21 5.95 -5.54
C LEU A 151 -5.70 4.73 -4.75
N ALA A 152 -5.50 4.87 -3.43
CA ALA A 152 -5.09 3.78 -2.56
C ALA A 152 -6.14 2.64 -2.58
N CYS A 153 -7.43 2.97 -2.40
CA CYS A 153 -8.52 2.00 -2.49
C CYS A 153 -8.57 1.29 -3.86
N PHE A 154 -8.38 2.04 -4.95
CA PHE A 154 -8.35 1.51 -6.31
C PHE A 154 -7.19 0.52 -6.49
N LEU A 155 -5.97 0.91 -6.13
CA LEU A 155 -4.77 0.09 -6.27
C LEU A 155 -4.82 -1.18 -5.41
N LEU A 156 -5.28 -1.09 -4.17
CA LEU A 156 -5.43 -2.25 -3.28
C LEU A 156 -6.47 -3.25 -3.82
N ARG A 157 -7.56 -2.76 -4.41
CA ARG A 157 -8.57 -3.63 -5.04
C ARG A 157 -8.03 -4.26 -6.33
N LEU A 158 -7.33 -3.49 -7.16
CA LEU A 158 -6.74 -3.97 -8.41
C LEU A 158 -5.67 -5.03 -8.14
N GLY A 159 -4.81 -4.83 -7.15
CA GLY A 159 -3.80 -5.79 -6.71
C GLY A 159 -4.35 -6.97 -5.91
N SER A 160 -5.66 -7.03 -5.67
CA SER A 160 -6.32 -8.08 -4.89
C SER A 160 -5.62 -8.33 -3.54
N ALA A 161 -5.35 -7.26 -2.80
CA ALA A 161 -4.70 -7.35 -1.51
C ALA A 161 -5.47 -8.29 -0.56
N PRO A 162 -4.83 -9.34 0.03
CA PRO A 162 -5.50 -10.31 0.88
C PRO A 162 -6.26 -9.66 2.05
N ASN A 163 -5.68 -8.60 2.60
CA ASN A 163 -6.18 -7.87 3.76
C ASN A 163 -7.21 -6.79 3.37
N PHE A 164 -7.34 -6.45 2.09
CA PHE A 164 -8.29 -5.44 1.62
C PHE A 164 -9.61 -6.08 1.16
N ARG A 165 -10.54 -6.25 2.10
CA ARG A 165 -11.86 -6.84 1.88
C ARG A 165 -12.97 -5.85 2.26
N PRO A 166 -13.19 -4.78 1.48
CA PRO A 166 -14.21 -3.80 1.77
C PRO A 166 -15.59 -4.46 1.81
N SER A 167 -16.29 -4.31 2.94
CA SER A 167 -17.63 -4.84 3.16
C SER A 167 -18.75 -3.87 2.74
N PHE A 168 -18.40 -2.64 2.37
CA PHE A 168 -19.36 -1.62 1.98
C PHE A 168 -19.99 -1.94 0.62
N LYS A 169 -21.33 -2.04 0.58
CA LYS A 169 -22.11 -2.51 -0.58
C LYS A 169 -21.87 -1.71 -1.86
N TYR A 170 -21.74 -0.39 -1.77
CA TYR A 170 -21.58 0.50 -2.93
C TYR A 170 -20.13 0.72 -3.34
N PHE A 171 -19.18 0.10 -2.64
CA PHE A 171 -17.78 0.19 -3.02
C PHE A 171 -17.50 -0.70 -4.24
N SER A 172 -16.87 -0.11 -5.26
CA SER A 172 -16.27 -0.84 -6.38
C SER A 172 -14.93 -0.22 -6.78
N SER A 173 -14.11 -0.97 -7.52
CA SER A 173 -12.86 -0.43 -8.08
C SER A 173 -13.15 0.75 -9.04
N LYS A 174 -14.25 0.67 -9.81
CA LYS A 174 -14.68 1.74 -10.71
C LYS A 174 -15.01 3.01 -9.94
N THR A 175 -15.79 2.92 -8.86
CA THR A 175 -16.17 4.09 -8.05
C THR A 175 -14.97 4.77 -7.40
N ALA A 176 -13.97 3.99 -6.96
CA ALA A 176 -12.73 4.54 -6.42
C ALA A 176 -11.91 5.25 -7.51
N PHE A 177 -11.78 4.65 -8.69
CA PHE A 177 -11.10 5.28 -9.83
C PHE A 177 -11.79 6.59 -10.26
N THR A 178 -13.12 6.58 -10.42
CA THR A 178 -13.89 7.77 -10.78
C THR A 178 -13.78 8.85 -9.70
N GLY A 179 -13.78 8.47 -8.42
CA GLY A 179 -13.58 9.41 -7.31
C GLY A 179 -12.24 10.13 -7.41
N GLY A 180 -11.15 9.38 -7.64
CA GLY A 180 -9.82 9.96 -7.84
C GLY A 180 -9.74 10.88 -9.07
N LEU A 181 -10.33 10.45 -10.19
CA LEU A 181 -10.38 11.26 -11.42
C LEU A 181 -11.15 12.58 -11.20
N VAL A 182 -12.32 12.52 -10.56
CA VAL A 182 -13.12 13.70 -10.23
C VAL A 182 -12.37 14.63 -9.28
N SER A 183 -11.61 14.10 -8.32
CA SER A 183 -10.76 14.92 -7.45
C SER A 183 -9.70 15.69 -8.24
N VAL A 184 -9.02 15.06 -9.20
CA VAL A 184 -8.03 15.76 -10.06
C VAL A 184 -8.72 16.82 -10.92
N LEU A 185 -9.84 16.48 -11.56
CA LEU A 185 -10.59 17.45 -12.37
C LEU A 185 -11.04 18.65 -11.53
N ALA A 186 -11.57 18.41 -10.33
CA ALA A 186 -11.96 19.46 -9.40
C ALA A 186 -10.78 20.35 -8.99
N MET A 187 -9.58 19.81 -8.79
CA MET A 187 -8.39 20.63 -8.49
C MET A 187 -8.10 21.60 -9.64
N TYR A 188 -8.02 21.12 -10.87
CA TYR A 188 -7.73 21.98 -12.02
C TYR A 188 -8.85 22.97 -12.34
N LEU A 189 -10.10 22.65 -11.96
CA LEU A 189 -11.23 23.59 -12.07
C LEU A 189 -11.16 24.73 -11.05
N VAL A 190 -10.62 24.48 -9.85
CA VAL A 190 -10.50 25.51 -8.80
C VAL A 190 -9.34 26.46 -9.11
N ASP A 191 -8.12 25.91 -9.25
CA ASP A 191 -6.94 26.68 -9.65
C ASP A 191 -5.85 25.73 -10.17
N GLY A 192 -5.51 25.87 -11.46
CA GLY A 192 -4.53 25.01 -12.12
C GLY A 192 -3.12 25.16 -11.56
N VAL A 193 -2.72 26.36 -11.12
CA VAL A 193 -1.35 26.59 -10.61
C VAL A 193 -1.17 25.91 -9.26
N SER A 194 -2.06 26.16 -8.30
CA SER A 194 -2.03 25.49 -6.99
C SER A 194 -2.22 23.98 -7.11
N ALA A 195 -3.04 23.51 -8.07
CA ALA A 195 -3.20 22.08 -8.34
C ALA A 195 -1.87 21.41 -8.73
N THR A 196 -1.12 21.99 -9.67
CA THR A 196 0.20 21.44 -10.05
C THR A 196 1.19 21.46 -8.88
N SER A 197 1.22 22.55 -8.09
CA SER A 197 2.06 22.67 -6.90
C SER A 197 1.79 21.55 -5.88
N ILE A 198 0.52 21.30 -5.56
CA ILE A 198 0.13 20.28 -4.58
C ILE A 198 0.33 18.86 -5.10
N ILE A 199 0.19 18.60 -6.39
CA ILE A 199 0.54 17.30 -6.98
C ILE A 199 2.05 17.05 -6.89
N VAL A 200 2.88 18.07 -7.16
CA VAL A 200 4.34 17.96 -6.98
C VAL A 200 4.69 17.70 -5.51
N PHE A 201 4.06 18.42 -4.59
CA PHE A 201 4.22 18.20 -3.15
C PHE A 201 3.79 16.78 -2.72
N LEU A 202 2.70 16.25 -3.29
CA LEU A 202 2.26 14.87 -3.06
C LEU A 202 3.31 13.85 -3.49
N VAL A 203 3.87 13.99 -4.69
CA VAL A 203 4.91 13.09 -5.20
C VAL A 203 6.16 13.18 -4.33
N PHE A 204 6.55 14.40 -3.93
CA PHE A 204 7.65 14.61 -2.99
C PHE A 204 7.40 13.89 -1.65
N LEU A 205 6.21 14.02 -1.08
CA LEU A 205 5.85 13.37 0.19
C LEU A 205 5.89 11.85 0.07
N ILE A 206 5.33 11.27 -1.00
CA ILE A 206 5.39 9.82 -1.25
C ILE A 206 6.85 9.35 -1.37
N MET A 207 7.68 10.09 -2.09
CA MET A 207 9.10 9.78 -2.27
C MET A 207 9.86 9.88 -0.95
N MET A 208 9.62 10.93 -0.17
CA MET A 208 10.24 11.15 1.13
C MET A 208 9.86 10.03 2.13
N ILE A 209 8.60 9.59 2.15
CA ILE A 209 8.17 8.44 2.96
C ILE A 209 8.85 7.15 2.48
N HIS A 210 8.91 6.91 1.17
CA HIS A 210 9.54 5.71 0.61
C HIS A 210 11.02 5.58 0.98
N TYR A 211 11.76 6.69 1.02
CA TYR A 211 13.18 6.67 1.39
C TYR A 211 13.44 6.75 2.91
N SER A 212 12.54 7.38 3.68
CA SER A 212 12.74 7.56 5.13
C SER A 212 12.25 6.36 5.95
N THR A 213 11.28 5.60 5.44
CA THR A 213 10.66 4.50 6.20
C THR A 213 11.48 3.22 6.03
N PRO A 214 11.89 2.54 7.12
CA PRO A 214 12.55 1.24 7.03
C PRO A 214 11.61 0.20 6.39
N PRO A 215 12.13 -0.81 5.68
CA PRO A 215 11.31 -1.83 5.02
C PRO A 215 10.39 -2.51 6.04
N SER A 216 9.08 -2.42 5.79
CA SER A 216 8.06 -2.96 6.68
C SER A 216 8.14 -4.48 6.73
N ARG A 217 8.00 -5.06 7.93
CA ARG A 217 7.90 -6.52 8.12
C ARG A 217 6.69 -7.14 7.42
N PHE A 218 5.69 -6.33 7.06
CA PHE A 218 4.43 -6.76 6.45
C PHE A 218 4.45 -6.78 4.91
N GLY A 219 5.60 -6.43 4.30
CA GLY A 219 5.80 -6.49 2.84
C GLY A 219 5.25 -5.28 2.08
N ASP A 220 5.64 -5.20 0.80
CA ASP A 220 5.34 -4.06 -0.07
C ASP A 220 4.09 -4.30 -0.95
N ILE A 221 3.31 -3.24 -1.20
CA ILE A 221 2.16 -3.28 -2.13
C ILE A 221 2.60 -3.74 -3.53
N SER A 222 3.81 -3.37 -3.95
CA SER A 222 4.42 -3.80 -5.21
C SER A 222 4.56 -5.32 -5.30
N GLN A 223 5.01 -5.98 -4.21
CA GLN A 223 5.17 -7.43 -4.18
C GLN A 223 3.82 -8.15 -4.32
N LEU A 224 2.79 -7.58 -3.71
CA LEU A 224 1.43 -8.09 -3.80
C LEU A 224 0.86 -7.99 -5.23
N LEU A 225 1.05 -6.85 -5.91
CA LEU A 225 0.67 -6.67 -7.31
C LEU A 225 1.37 -7.69 -8.21
N ILE A 226 2.69 -7.86 -8.01
CA ILE A 226 3.49 -8.84 -8.74
C ILE A 226 2.94 -10.25 -8.50
N TYR A 227 2.66 -10.62 -7.25
CA TYR A 227 2.13 -11.94 -6.91
C TYR A 227 0.77 -12.21 -7.59
N HIS A 228 -0.16 -11.26 -7.52
CA HIS A 228 -1.46 -11.39 -8.18
C HIS A 228 -1.32 -11.59 -9.69
N GLN A 229 -0.47 -10.78 -10.32
CA GLN A 229 -0.25 -10.80 -11.76
C GLN A 229 0.43 -12.10 -12.21
N VAL A 230 1.48 -12.53 -11.50
CA VAL A 230 2.20 -13.79 -11.75
C VAL A 230 1.25 -14.99 -11.62
N ARG A 231 0.47 -15.08 -10.54
CA ARG A 231 -0.51 -16.15 -10.36
C ARG A 231 -1.51 -16.21 -11.52
N LYS A 232 -2.08 -15.06 -11.91
CA LYS A 232 -3.06 -14.99 -13.00
C LYS A 232 -2.46 -15.42 -14.35
N TYR A 233 -1.21 -15.04 -14.62
CA TYR A 233 -0.51 -15.47 -15.82
C TYR A 233 -0.15 -16.96 -15.79
N LEU A 234 0.29 -17.50 -14.66
CA LEU A 234 0.58 -18.93 -14.52
C LEU A 234 -0.67 -19.80 -14.74
N LEU A 235 -1.85 -19.36 -14.29
CA LEU A 235 -3.12 -20.07 -14.54
C LEU A 235 -3.56 -20.03 -16.00
N ARG A 236 -3.13 -19.03 -16.78
CA ARG A 236 -3.39 -18.94 -18.22
C ARG A 236 -2.37 -19.69 -19.07
N LEU A 237 -1.22 -20.03 -18.50
CA LEU A 237 -0.13 -20.69 -19.20
C LEU A 237 -0.50 -22.16 -19.47
N LYS A 238 -0.55 -22.54 -20.74
CA LYS A 238 -0.78 -23.94 -21.15
C LYS A 238 0.45 -24.79 -20.86
N LEU A 239 0.22 -26.04 -20.47
CA LEU A 239 1.27 -27.00 -20.12
C LEU A 239 2.00 -27.54 -21.36
N GLN A 240 1.29 -27.67 -22.48
CA GLN A 240 1.88 -27.98 -23.79
C GLN A 240 1.97 -26.70 -24.61
N MET A 241 3.20 -26.25 -24.86
CA MET A 241 3.48 -25.12 -25.72
C MET A 241 3.57 -25.60 -27.16
N SER A 242 2.97 -24.88 -28.11
CA SER A 242 3.13 -25.21 -29.53
C SER A 242 4.60 -25.10 -29.93
N VAL A 243 5.06 -25.96 -30.85
CA VAL A 243 6.44 -26.01 -31.38
C VAL A 243 6.97 -24.61 -31.76
N LYS A 244 6.11 -23.75 -32.34
CA LYS A 244 6.46 -22.38 -32.78
C LYS A 244 6.92 -21.45 -31.65
N TYR A 245 6.45 -21.66 -30.42
CA TYR A 245 6.75 -20.80 -29.28
C TYR A 245 7.55 -21.53 -28.19
N TRP A 246 8.11 -22.69 -28.52
CA TRP A 246 8.92 -23.46 -27.58
C TRP A 246 10.12 -22.63 -27.10
N ARG A 247 10.39 -22.70 -25.80
CA ARG A 247 11.58 -22.11 -25.16
C ARG A 247 12.24 -23.17 -24.29
N PRO A 248 13.58 -23.22 -24.21
CA PRO A 248 14.26 -24.17 -23.35
C PRO A 248 13.92 -23.92 -21.87
N GLN A 249 13.48 -24.98 -21.18
CA GLN A 249 13.18 -24.99 -19.75
C GLN A 249 14.15 -25.95 -19.07
N ILE A 250 15.25 -25.42 -18.53
CA ILE A 250 16.42 -26.20 -18.11
C ILE A 250 16.34 -26.49 -16.61
N LEU A 251 16.50 -27.74 -16.22
CA LEU A 251 16.85 -28.14 -14.85
C LEU A 251 18.30 -28.60 -14.86
N LEU A 252 19.19 -27.86 -14.19
CA LEU A 252 20.57 -28.27 -14.00
C LEU A 252 20.70 -28.81 -12.58
N LEU A 253 21.05 -30.07 -12.46
CA LEU A 253 21.42 -30.64 -11.18
C LEU A 253 22.90 -30.36 -10.93
N CYS A 254 23.21 -29.85 -9.76
CA CYS A 254 24.58 -29.52 -9.42
C CYS A 254 24.85 -29.87 -7.96
N ASP A 255 25.92 -30.63 -7.74
CA ASP A 255 26.42 -30.92 -6.42
C ASP A 255 27.29 -29.76 -5.91
N ASN A 256 28.41 -29.47 -6.58
CA ASN A 256 29.32 -28.38 -6.20
C ASN A 256 29.32 -27.23 -7.23
N PRO A 257 28.92 -26.00 -6.84
CA PRO A 257 28.83 -24.87 -7.78
C PRO A 257 30.20 -24.38 -8.28
N ARG A 258 31.30 -24.72 -7.59
CA ARG A 258 32.65 -24.32 -8.01
C ARG A 258 33.12 -25.13 -9.22
N THR A 259 32.85 -26.43 -9.23
CA THR A 259 33.27 -27.31 -10.32
C THR A 259 32.39 -27.14 -11.55
N SER A 260 31.10 -26.88 -11.36
CA SER A 260 30.11 -26.70 -12.44
C SER A 260 29.93 -25.25 -12.90
N TRP A 261 30.80 -24.32 -12.49
CA TRP A 261 30.63 -22.89 -12.74
C TRP A 261 30.41 -22.55 -14.22
N ASN A 262 31.24 -23.15 -15.09
CA ASN A 262 31.13 -22.96 -16.55
C ASN A 262 29.81 -23.52 -17.10
N LEU A 263 29.34 -24.64 -16.55
CA LEU A 263 28.08 -25.27 -16.96
C LEU A 263 26.87 -24.44 -16.55
N ILE A 264 26.90 -23.89 -15.34
CA ILE A 264 25.88 -22.97 -14.84
C ILE A 264 25.81 -21.72 -15.75
N GLY A 265 26.97 -21.15 -16.10
CA GLY A 265 27.05 -20.03 -17.04
C GLY A 265 26.54 -20.36 -18.43
N PHE A 266 26.91 -21.54 -18.96
CA PHE A 266 26.44 -22.04 -20.25
C PHE A 266 24.91 -22.19 -20.28
N CYS A 267 24.31 -22.84 -19.29
CA CYS A 267 22.86 -22.98 -19.17
C CYS A 267 22.14 -21.63 -19.07
N ASN A 268 22.73 -20.66 -18.35
CA ASN A 268 22.18 -19.30 -18.25
C ASN A 268 22.15 -18.57 -19.60
N HIS A 269 23.13 -18.79 -20.47
CA HIS A 269 23.12 -18.27 -21.85
C HIS A 269 22.17 -19.06 -22.76
N LEU A 270 22.15 -20.39 -22.63
CA LEU A 270 21.32 -21.28 -23.44
C LEU A 270 19.83 -21.01 -23.29
N LYS A 271 19.38 -20.67 -22.07
CA LYS A 271 17.94 -20.50 -21.78
C LYS A 271 17.27 -19.38 -22.58
N LYS A 272 18.01 -18.34 -23.03
CA LYS A 272 17.52 -17.17 -23.79
C LYS A 272 16.14 -16.63 -23.33
N GLY A 273 15.95 -16.52 -22.01
CA GLY A 273 14.72 -16.04 -21.37
C GLY A 273 13.68 -17.11 -20.98
N GLY A 274 13.96 -18.39 -21.23
CA GLY A 274 13.22 -19.52 -20.70
C GLY A 274 13.48 -19.79 -19.20
N LEU A 275 12.74 -20.76 -18.67
CA LEU A 275 12.85 -21.20 -17.28
C LEU A 275 14.21 -21.87 -17.05
N TYR A 276 14.86 -21.53 -15.94
CA TYR A 276 16.08 -22.19 -15.52
C TYR A 276 16.02 -22.43 -14.01
N ILE A 277 16.19 -23.69 -13.62
CA ILE A 277 16.16 -24.14 -12.23
C ILE A 277 17.51 -24.80 -11.92
N LEU A 278 18.15 -24.33 -10.85
CA LEU A 278 19.33 -24.95 -10.23
C LEU A 278 18.85 -25.89 -9.14
N GLY A 279 19.06 -27.18 -9.37
CA GLY A 279 18.71 -28.27 -8.45
C GLY A 279 19.91 -28.72 -7.64
N HIS A 280 19.76 -28.86 -6.33
CA HIS A 280 20.75 -29.48 -5.45
C HIS A 280 20.08 -30.50 -4.52
N VAL A 281 20.79 -31.58 -4.20
CA VAL A 281 20.28 -32.66 -3.35
C VAL A 281 21.17 -32.78 -2.14
N VAL A 282 20.58 -32.61 -0.95
CA VAL A 282 21.25 -32.90 0.32
C VAL A 282 20.90 -34.32 0.72
N LEU A 283 21.92 -35.15 0.91
CA LEU A 283 21.74 -36.52 1.39
C LEU A 283 21.53 -36.49 2.91
N LEU A 284 20.53 -37.24 3.37
CA LEU A 284 20.44 -37.61 4.78
C LEU A 284 21.53 -38.66 5.00
N ALA A 285 22.54 -38.33 5.80
CA ALA A 285 23.45 -39.36 6.28
C ALA A 285 22.62 -40.36 7.09
N ASP A 286 22.74 -41.65 6.79
CA ASP A 286 22.41 -42.68 7.76
C ASP A 286 23.43 -42.48 8.89
N ASP A 287 22.98 -41.92 10.02
CA ASP A 287 23.73 -42.05 11.26
C ASP A 287 23.90 -43.55 11.47
N SER A 288 25.12 -44.04 11.26
CA SER A 288 25.51 -45.44 11.39
C SER A 288 25.54 -45.90 12.85
N ASP A 289 24.57 -45.45 13.66
CA ASP A 289 24.31 -45.92 15.00
C ASP A 289 22.91 -46.55 15.01
N HIS A 290 22.92 -47.87 15.02
CA HIS A 290 21.80 -48.76 14.73
C HIS A 290 20.71 -48.82 15.81
N SER A 291 20.46 -47.76 16.59
CA SER A 291 19.52 -47.81 17.73
C SER A 291 18.72 -46.52 17.94
N ASN A 292 17.83 -46.22 16.99
CA ASN A 292 16.45 -45.80 17.22
C ASN A 292 15.88 -45.22 15.92
N SER A 293 15.01 -46.01 15.29
CA SER A 293 14.28 -45.69 14.07
C SER A 293 13.38 -44.46 14.23
N THR A 294 13.98 -43.29 14.05
CA THR A 294 13.34 -42.14 13.44
C THR A 294 14.27 -41.63 12.36
N SER A 295 14.34 -42.36 11.24
CA SER A 295 14.76 -41.90 9.91
C SER A 295 13.78 -40.84 9.39
N GLY A 296 13.54 -39.84 10.24
CA GLY A 296 12.57 -38.77 10.07
C GLY A 296 13.27 -37.50 9.64
N PHE A 297 12.50 -36.64 9.00
CA PHE A 297 12.90 -35.27 8.72
C PHE A 297 13.14 -34.53 10.05
N ASN A 298 14.41 -34.44 10.47
CA ASN A 298 14.79 -33.78 11.71
C ASN A 298 14.88 -32.25 11.54
N VAL A 299 14.67 -31.53 12.65
CA VAL A 299 14.78 -30.05 12.68
C VAL A 299 16.17 -29.57 12.25
N GLU A 300 17.22 -30.34 12.55
CA GLU A 300 18.60 -30.06 12.15
C GLU A 300 18.81 -30.20 10.64
N SER A 301 18.28 -31.27 10.04
CA SER A 301 18.30 -31.47 8.59
C SER A 301 17.56 -30.35 7.85
N PHE A 302 16.45 -29.85 8.41
CA PHE A 302 15.74 -28.68 7.86
C PHE A 302 16.58 -27.40 7.94
N LYS A 303 17.26 -27.15 9.07
CA LYS A 303 18.17 -26.01 9.22
C LYS A 303 19.30 -26.05 8.20
N GLU A 304 19.89 -27.22 7.96
CA GLU A 304 20.96 -27.37 6.97
C GLU A 304 20.44 -27.12 5.54
N VAL A 305 19.27 -27.66 5.16
CA VAL A 305 18.64 -27.36 3.87
C VAL A 305 18.37 -25.86 3.70
N GLN A 306 17.89 -25.19 4.74
CA GLN A 306 17.64 -23.74 4.68
C GLN A 306 18.93 -22.94 4.56
N LYS A 307 20.01 -23.36 5.24
CA LYS A 307 21.34 -22.77 5.12
C LYS A 307 21.90 -22.94 3.70
N GLN A 308 21.84 -24.15 3.15
CA GLN A 308 22.23 -24.43 1.77
C GLN A 308 21.41 -23.59 0.78
N LYS A 309 20.08 -23.52 0.96
CA LYS A 309 19.19 -22.72 0.11
C LYS A 309 19.60 -21.25 0.09
N ASN A 310 19.89 -20.67 1.26
CA ASN A 310 20.36 -19.30 1.35
C ASN A 310 21.73 -19.11 0.69
N ALA A 311 22.66 -20.07 0.83
CA ALA A 311 23.97 -20.04 0.18
C ALA A 311 23.86 -20.08 -1.35
N TRP A 312 23.03 -20.97 -1.89
CA TRP A 312 22.76 -21.09 -3.32
C TRP A 312 22.07 -19.86 -3.90
N VAL A 313 21.11 -19.28 -3.17
CA VAL A 313 20.46 -18.01 -3.53
C VAL A 313 21.48 -16.87 -3.58
N LYS A 314 22.34 -16.76 -2.57
CA LYS A 314 23.42 -15.76 -2.54
C LYS A 314 24.38 -15.94 -3.71
N LEU A 315 24.77 -17.18 -4.03
CA LEU A 315 25.64 -17.49 -5.15
C LEU A 315 25.00 -17.09 -6.49
N ARG A 316 23.74 -17.44 -6.71
CA ARG A 316 22.98 -17.03 -7.88
C ARG A 316 22.98 -15.52 -8.05
N ASP A 317 22.72 -14.78 -6.97
CA ASP A 317 22.61 -13.32 -6.99
C ASP A 317 23.97 -12.66 -7.27
N MET A 318 25.05 -13.15 -6.65
CA MET A 318 26.42 -12.70 -6.93
C MET A 318 26.83 -12.97 -8.39
N ALA A 319 26.45 -14.13 -8.93
CA ALA A 319 26.74 -14.53 -10.30
C ALA A 319 25.78 -13.91 -11.34
N LYS A 320 24.76 -13.15 -10.91
CA LYS A 320 23.71 -12.57 -11.76
C LYS A 320 23.00 -13.62 -12.66
N ILE A 321 22.88 -14.85 -12.18
CA ILE A 321 22.23 -15.94 -12.91
C ILE A 321 20.72 -15.80 -12.76
N LYS A 322 19.99 -15.80 -13.87
CA LYS A 322 18.52 -15.68 -13.87
C LYS A 322 17.86 -17.06 -13.67
N ALA A 323 18.10 -17.70 -12.53
CA ALA A 323 17.59 -19.03 -12.20
C ALA A 323 16.77 -19.07 -10.91
N PHE A 324 15.89 -20.06 -10.78
CA PHE A 324 15.30 -20.43 -9.49
C PHE A 324 16.16 -21.51 -8.83
N VAL A 325 16.26 -21.48 -7.50
CA VAL A 325 17.01 -22.48 -6.73
C VAL A 325 16.01 -23.43 -6.09
N GLN A 326 16.16 -24.72 -6.36
CA GLN A 326 15.36 -25.79 -5.77
C GLN A 326 16.29 -26.78 -5.08
N ILE A 327 16.10 -26.99 -3.77
CA ILE A 327 16.88 -27.97 -3.01
C ILE A 327 15.92 -29.03 -2.49
N ALA A 328 16.28 -30.30 -2.70
CA ALA A 328 15.58 -31.42 -2.08
C ALA A 328 16.49 -32.11 -1.08
N ILE A 329 15.86 -32.77 -0.11
CA ILE A 329 16.52 -33.69 0.81
C ILE A 329 16.06 -35.11 0.47
N GLY A 330 16.94 -36.09 0.62
CA GLY A 330 16.60 -37.48 0.35
C GLY A 330 17.56 -38.48 1.00
N PRO A 331 17.12 -39.73 1.25
CA PRO A 331 17.99 -40.77 1.79
C PRO A 331 19.01 -41.25 0.76
N THR A 332 18.67 -41.18 -0.53
CA THR A 332 19.56 -41.53 -1.62
C THR A 332 19.54 -40.46 -2.71
N LEU A 333 20.64 -40.35 -3.46
CA LEU A 333 20.77 -39.38 -4.55
C LEU A 333 19.65 -39.53 -5.60
N PRO A 334 19.30 -40.75 -6.09
CA PRO A 334 18.21 -40.92 -7.04
C PRO A 334 16.85 -40.45 -6.48
N TRP A 335 16.60 -40.66 -5.19
CA TRP A 335 15.36 -40.23 -4.55
C TRP A 335 15.29 -38.70 -4.45
N GLY A 336 16.38 -38.06 -4.05
CA GLY A 336 16.48 -36.60 -4.01
C GLY A 336 16.36 -35.97 -5.40
N VAL A 337 17.04 -36.52 -6.40
CA VAL A 337 16.96 -36.07 -7.80
C VAL A 337 15.52 -36.18 -8.32
N ARG A 338 14.84 -37.30 -8.06
CA ARG A 338 13.43 -37.49 -8.41
C ARG A 338 12.54 -36.42 -7.77
N ASN A 339 12.76 -36.09 -6.51
CA ASN A 339 11.99 -35.06 -5.81
C ASN A 339 12.24 -33.66 -6.38
N VAL A 340 13.49 -33.32 -6.70
CA VAL A 340 13.80 -32.07 -7.39
C VAL A 340 13.07 -32.04 -8.73
N PHE A 341 13.17 -33.11 -9.53
CA PHE A 341 12.56 -33.17 -10.85
C PHE A 341 11.03 -33.03 -10.82
N LEU A 342 10.36 -33.81 -9.96
CA LEU A 342 8.90 -33.80 -9.84
C LEU A 342 8.36 -32.54 -9.14
N GLY A 343 9.13 -31.97 -8.20
CA GLY A 343 8.77 -30.78 -7.44
C GLY A 343 9.17 -29.45 -8.10
N SER A 344 9.87 -29.49 -9.24
CA SER A 344 10.36 -28.28 -9.91
C SER A 344 9.30 -27.62 -10.79
N GLY A 345 9.02 -26.35 -10.49
CA GLY A 345 8.11 -25.50 -11.25
C GLY A 345 6.71 -25.38 -10.65
N LEU A 346 5.84 -24.63 -11.33
CA LEU A 346 4.46 -24.39 -10.90
C LEU A 346 3.52 -24.28 -12.10
N GLY A 347 2.53 -25.18 -12.18
CA GLY A 347 1.55 -25.20 -13.27
C GLY A 347 2.20 -25.42 -14.66
N GLY A 348 1.89 -24.54 -15.62
CA GLY A 348 2.49 -24.56 -16.96
C GLY A 348 3.97 -24.15 -17.01
N MET A 349 4.50 -23.56 -15.93
CA MET A 349 5.91 -23.15 -15.81
C MET A 349 6.69 -24.23 -15.07
N LYS A 350 6.85 -25.39 -15.72
CA LYS A 350 7.61 -26.54 -15.23
C LYS A 350 8.78 -26.84 -16.16
N THR A 351 9.72 -27.68 -15.75
CA THR A 351 10.74 -28.19 -16.68
C THR A 351 10.09 -29.18 -17.64
N GLN A 352 10.39 -29.05 -18.93
CA GLN A 352 9.74 -29.84 -19.97
C GLN A 352 10.49 -31.15 -20.22
N TYR A 353 9.73 -32.25 -20.21
CA TYR A 353 10.11 -33.51 -20.84
C TYR A 353 9.30 -33.60 -22.14
N HIS A 354 9.91 -33.29 -23.28
CA HIS A 354 9.37 -33.68 -24.58
C HIS A 354 10.13 -34.95 -24.97
N SER A 355 9.41 -36.00 -25.36
CA SER A 355 9.96 -37.36 -25.55
C SER A 355 11.17 -37.43 -26.48
N ASP A 356 11.41 -36.40 -27.31
CA ASP A 356 12.52 -36.37 -28.27
C ASP A 356 13.61 -35.32 -27.97
N ARG A 357 13.45 -34.44 -26.96
CA ARG A 357 14.47 -33.41 -26.62
C ARG A 357 14.42 -33.06 -25.13
N ALA A 358 14.98 -33.92 -24.29
CA ALA A 358 15.26 -33.59 -22.89
C ALA A 358 16.63 -32.90 -22.76
N PHE A 359 16.67 -31.72 -22.17
CA PHE A 359 17.91 -31.13 -21.64
C PHE A 359 17.86 -31.21 -20.11
N MET A 360 17.86 -32.43 -19.59
CA MET A 360 18.29 -32.68 -18.22
C MET A 360 19.80 -32.83 -18.30
N ILE A 361 20.50 -31.77 -17.95
CA ILE A 361 21.96 -31.80 -17.87
C ILE A 361 22.26 -32.25 -16.45
N LEU A 362 22.66 -33.51 -16.33
CA LEU A 362 23.16 -34.12 -15.09
C LEU A 362 24.60 -33.68 -14.85
#